data_AF-A0A5K1FVG3-F1
#
_entry.id   AF-A0A5K1FVG3-F1
#
_cell.length_a   1.000
_cell.length_b   1.000
_cell.length_c   1.000
_cell.angle_alpha   90.00
_cell.angle_beta   90.00
_cell.angle_gamma   90.00
#
_symmetry.space_group_name_H-M   'P 1'
#
loop_
_entity.id
_entity.type
_entity.pdbx_description
1 polymer ?
#
loop_
_entity_poly.entity_id
_entity_poly.type
_entity_poly.pdbx_seq_one_letter_code
_entity_poly.pdbx_strand_id
1 'polypeptide(L)'
;SIRMWKIMLECHHAQYITISLAYHTKTSAGAHTDSRRDAALNLENEMSCLSASFTNYLDAQKSYVQALNCWLTKCVRIPVEKSTRRGRNPFSPRRALAPPIFVLCRDWSAAFDTLPAGEVLNAVKALTVDVHGMSPQPDEDQKPRKKGSKNLDSGVEQDGQEDKSSKTSEVGMQSNLSSIQSNLILMFDKLKKFAEASLKMYEDIRQGMEAACIAYNGSGKR
;
A
#
# COMPACT_ATOMS: atom_id res chain seq x y z
N SER A 1 15.23 2.15 -10.85
CA SER A 1 14.40 1.74 -9.70
C SER A 1 14.91 2.24 -8.36
N ILE A 2 16.19 2.08 -7.98
CA ILE A 2 16.74 2.53 -6.67
C ILE A 2 16.46 4.02 -6.37
N ARG A 3 16.76 4.92 -7.31
CA ARG A 3 16.54 6.37 -7.14
C ARG A 3 15.06 6.72 -6.89
N MET A 4 14.14 6.01 -7.54
CA MET A 4 12.69 6.19 -7.35
C MET A 4 12.26 5.74 -5.96
N TRP A 5 12.70 4.56 -5.50
CA TRP A 5 12.37 4.07 -4.16
C TRP A 5 12.95 4.94 -3.05
N LYS A 6 14.13 5.52 -3.27
CA LYS A 6 14.71 6.49 -2.34
C LYS A 6 13.83 7.74 -2.19
N ILE A 7 13.39 8.31 -3.31
CA ILE A 7 12.49 9.47 -3.29
C ILE A 7 11.14 9.11 -2.65
N MET A 8 10.58 7.94 -2.97
CA MET A 8 9.32 7.47 -2.41
C MET A 8 9.43 7.25 -0.90
N LEU A 9 10.54 6.69 -0.43
CA LEU A 9 10.83 6.53 1.00
C LEU A 9 10.91 7.88 1.71
N GLU A 10 11.65 8.85 1.15
CA GLU A 10 11.73 10.20 1.69
C GLU A 10 10.34 10.86 1.77
N CYS A 11 9.53 10.70 0.73
CA CYS A 11 8.16 11.22 0.68
C CYS A 11 7.25 10.57 1.74
N HIS A 12 7.20 9.24 1.81
CA HIS A 12 6.37 8.54 2.80
C HIS A 12 6.84 8.76 4.23
N HIS A 13 8.15 8.92 4.44
CA HIS A 13 8.68 9.29 5.75
C HIS A 13 8.24 10.69 6.17
N ALA A 14 8.31 11.67 5.26
CA ALA A 14 7.81 13.02 5.51
C ALA A 14 6.29 13.01 5.79
N GLN A 15 5.50 12.30 4.99
CA GLN A 15 4.05 12.15 5.19
C GLN A 15 3.73 11.55 6.57
N TYR A 16 4.43 10.47 6.95
CA TYR A 16 4.28 9.84 8.26
C TYR A 16 4.56 10.83 9.40
N ILE A 17 5.64 11.61 9.33
CA ILE A 17 5.99 12.60 10.35
C ILE A 17 4.92 13.70 10.40
N THR A 18 4.55 14.29 9.26
CA THR A 18 3.56 15.37 9.19
C THR A 18 2.24 14.96 9.82
N ILE A 19 1.74 13.76 9.47
CA ILE A 19 0.46 13.26 9.98
C ILE A 19 0.55 12.93 11.47
N SER A 20 1.68 12.38 11.92
CA SER A 20 1.90 12.08 13.34
C SER A 20 1.94 13.36 14.20
N LEU A 21 2.50 14.46 13.66
CA LEU A 21 2.64 15.74 14.37
C LEU A 21 1.39 16.64 14.30
N ALA A 22 0.58 16.53 13.25
CA ALA A 22 -0.66 17.29 13.09
C ALA A 22 -1.67 17.06 14.24
N TYR A 23 -1.48 15.98 15.00
CA TYR A 23 -2.22 15.66 16.22
C TYR A 23 -2.18 16.76 17.31
N HIS A 24 -1.12 17.57 17.35
CA HIS A 24 -0.95 18.56 18.42
C HIS A 24 -1.73 19.87 18.19
N THR A 25 -2.34 20.06 17.03
CA THR A 25 -3.11 21.28 16.73
C THR A 25 -4.57 21.10 17.11
N LYS A 26 -5.04 21.82 18.14
CA LYS A 26 -6.45 21.88 18.53
C LYS A 26 -7.27 22.47 17.38
N THR A 27 -8.05 21.66 16.69
CA THR A 27 -9.00 22.13 15.68
C THR A 27 -10.27 22.60 16.38
N SER A 28 -10.59 23.89 16.24
CA SER A 28 -11.86 24.47 16.68
C SER A 28 -13.01 23.79 15.93
N ALA A 29 -13.87 23.06 16.65
CA ALA A 29 -15.04 22.39 16.10
C ALA A 29 -16.11 23.43 15.76
N GLY A 30 -16.05 23.98 14.55
CA GLY A 30 -17.04 24.94 14.08
C GLY A 30 -16.94 25.18 12.60
N ALA A 31 -17.37 24.22 11.77
CA ALA A 31 -17.78 24.44 10.37
C ALA A 31 -18.21 23.14 9.67
N HIS A 32 -19.48 23.09 9.26
CA HIS A 32 -20.08 22.34 8.15
C HIS A 32 -20.01 20.79 8.16
N THR A 33 -21.11 20.16 8.56
CA THR A 33 -21.32 18.70 8.47
C THR A 33 -21.26 18.17 7.03
N ASP A 34 -21.72 18.96 6.06
CA ASP A 34 -21.77 18.58 4.64
C ASP A 34 -20.37 18.55 4.01
N SER A 35 -19.51 19.53 4.31
CA SER A 35 -18.12 19.53 3.81
C SER A 35 -17.31 18.36 4.36
N ARG A 36 -17.63 17.92 5.59
CA ARG A 36 -17.02 16.72 6.19
C ARG A 36 -17.48 15.43 5.52
N ARG A 37 -18.76 15.36 5.09
CA ARG A 37 -19.28 14.21 4.34
C ARG A 37 -18.60 14.10 2.97
N ASP A 38 -18.49 15.22 2.25
CA ASP A 38 -17.80 15.27 0.96
C ASP A 38 -16.31 14.91 1.10
N ALA A 39 -15.66 15.40 2.16
CA ALA A 39 -14.28 15.03 2.46
C ALA A 39 -14.12 13.53 2.75
N ALA A 40 -15.04 12.90 3.48
CA ALA A 40 -15.02 11.46 3.74
C ALA A 40 -15.22 10.63 2.47
N LEU A 41 -16.18 11.01 1.61
CA LEU A 41 -16.41 10.34 0.31
C LEU A 41 -15.20 10.47 -0.62
N ASN A 42 -14.59 11.65 -0.68
CA ASN A 42 -13.36 11.85 -1.45
C ASN A 42 -12.23 10.99 -0.91
N LEU A 43 -12.06 10.94 0.42
CA LEU A 43 -11.04 10.10 1.05
C LEU A 43 -11.24 8.62 0.74
N GLU A 44 -12.47 8.12 0.82
CA GLU A 44 -12.81 6.73 0.46
C GLU A 44 -12.46 6.41 -1.00
N ASN A 45 -12.82 7.30 -1.93
CA ASN A 45 -12.49 7.16 -3.35
C ASN A 45 -10.97 7.16 -3.60
N GLU A 46 -10.23 8.06 -2.95
CA GLU A 46 -8.77 8.12 -3.04
C GLU A 46 -8.11 6.85 -2.48
N MET A 47 -8.62 6.28 -1.38
CA MET A 47 -8.10 5.02 -0.83
C MET A 47 -8.34 3.83 -1.76
N SER A 48 -9.51 3.76 -2.38
CA SER A 48 -9.82 2.76 -3.40
C SER A 48 -8.90 2.90 -4.62
N CYS A 49 -8.73 4.13 -5.12
CA CYS A 49 -7.84 4.44 -6.24
C CYS A 49 -6.38 4.10 -5.92
N LEU A 50 -5.90 4.44 -4.72
CA LEU A 50 -4.56 4.12 -4.23
C LEU A 50 -4.35 2.60 -4.19
N SER A 51 -5.29 1.85 -3.62
CA SER A 51 -5.21 0.38 -3.56
C SER A 51 -5.10 -0.23 -4.96
N ALA A 52 -5.98 0.17 -5.87
CA ALA A 52 -5.99 -0.35 -7.24
C ALA A 52 -4.70 0.03 -7.99
N SER A 53 -4.28 1.29 -7.88
CA SER A 53 -3.06 1.79 -8.52
C SER A 53 -1.80 1.10 -8.00
N PHE A 54 -1.73 0.87 -6.68
CA PHE A 54 -0.60 0.19 -6.04
C PHE A 54 -0.49 -1.26 -6.50
N THR A 55 -1.59 -2.01 -6.52
CA THR A 55 -1.61 -3.39 -7.01
C THR A 55 -1.22 -3.45 -8.48
N ASN A 56 -1.84 -2.62 -9.34
CA ASN A 56 -1.53 -2.58 -10.77
C ASN A 56 -0.07 -2.24 -11.03
N TYR A 57 0.50 -1.30 -10.27
CA TYR A 57 1.90 -0.93 -10.39
C TYR A 57 2.83 -2.10 -10.06
N LEU A 58 2.60 -2.80 -8.95
CA LEU A 58 3.43 -3.95 -8.56
C LEU A 58 3.29 -5.12 -9.52
N ASP A 59 2.07 -5.42 -9.95
CA ASP A 59 1.80 -6.49 -10.91
C ASP A 59 2.44 -6.19 -12.26
N ALA A 60 2.45 -4.94 -12.70
CA ALA A 60 3.15 -4.54 -13.92
C ALA A 60 4.66 -4.73 -13.80
N GLN A 61 5.27 -4.33 -12.68
CA GLN A 61 6.70 -4.54 -12.42
C GLN A 61 7.06 -6.02 -12.41
N LYS A 62 6.29 -6.84 -11.68
CA LYS A 62 6.48 -8.28 -11.57
C LYS A 62 6.32 -8.98 -12.93
N SER A 63 5.23 -8.67 -13.65
CA SER A 63 4.94 -9.24 -14.97
C SER A 63 6.01 -8.89 -15.99
N TYR A 64 6.54 -7.66 -15.95
CA TYR A 64 7.63 -7.25 -16.83
C TYR A 64 8.89 -8.09 -16.59
N VAL A 65 9.31 -8.26 -15.34
CA VAL A 65 10.51 -9.07 -15.01
C VAL A 65 10.29 -10.54 -15.33
N GLN A 66 9.10 -11.09 -15.07
CA GLN A 66 8.75 -12.46 -15.44
C GLN A 66 8.79 -12.66 -16.96
N ALA A 67 8.20 -11.74 -17.74
CA ALA A 67 8.22 -11.80 -19.20
C ALA A 67 9.65 -11.78 -19.74
N LEU A 68 10.51 -10.92 -19.17
CA LEU A 68 11.92 -10.84 -19.54
C LEU A 68 12.68 -12.11 -19.18
N ASN A 69 12.43 -12.71 -18.01
CA ASN A 69 13.01 -14.00 -17.61
C ASN A 69 12.56 -15.15 -18.54
N CYS A 70 11.27 -15.21 -18.88
CA CYS A 70 10.73 -16.17 -19.85
C CYS A 70 11.32 -15.96 -21.25
N TRP A 71 11.51 -14.72 -21.68
CA TRP A 71 12.15 -14.40 -22.95
C TRP A 71 13.61 -14.85 -22.96
N LEU A 72 14.39 -14.57 -21.93
CA LEU A 72 15.79 -15.00 -21.83
C LEU A 72 15.92 -16.52 -21.90
N THR A 73 15.11 -17.25 -21.13
CA THR A 73 15.16 -18.73 -21.09
C THR A 73 14.75 -19.38 -22.41
N LYS A 74 13.84 -18.77 -23.17
CA LYS A 74 13.37 -19.31 -24.47
C LYS A 74 14.20 -18.87 -25.66
N CYS A 75 14.64 -17.61 -25.67
CA CYS A 75 15.21 -16.96 -26.86
C CYS A 75 16.73 -16.92 -26.82
N VAL A 76 17.35 -16.90 -25.64
CA VAL A 76 18.80 -16.92 -25.51
C VAL A 76 19.26 -18.37 -25.37
N ARG A 77 19.56 -18.99 -26.51
CA ARG A 77 20.30 -20.26 -26.52
C ARG A 77 21.70 -19.98 -25.97
N ILE A 78 21.96 -20.41 -24.73
CA ILE A 78 23.33 -20.51 -24.24
C ILE A 78 24.06 -21.42 -25.25
N PRO A 79 25.11 -20.93 -25.94
CA PRO A 79 25.84 -21.77 -26.87
C PRO A 79 26.40 -22.96 -26.09
N VAL A 80 25.75 -24.11 -26.19
CA VAL A 80 26.40 -25.37 -25.92
C VAL A 80 27.40 -25.49 -27.06
N GLU A 81 28.63 -25.00 -26.84
CA GLU A 81 29.74 -25.27 -27.73
C GLU A 81 29.82 -26.79 -27.86
N LYS A 82 29.24 -27.32 -28.95
CA LYS A 82 29.33 -28.74 -29.27
C LYS A 82 30.81 -29.06 -29.27
N SER A 83 31.20 -30.04 -28.46
CA SER A 83 32.57 -30.54 -28.35
C SER A 83 33.05 -31.03 -29.72
N THR A 84 33.52 -30.11 -30.57
CA THR A 84 34.21 -30.45 -31.81
C THR A 84 35.66 -30.73 -31.43
N ARG A 85 35.94 -32.02 -31.22
CA ARG A 85 37.18 -32.82 -31.39
C ARG A 85 38.57 -32.16 -31.62
N ARG A 86 38.82 -30.90 -31.25
CA ARG A 86 40.14 -30.27 -31.27
C ARG A 86 40.29 -29.31 -30.08
N GLY A 87 40.85 -29.86 -29.00
CA GLY A 87 41.72 -29.11 -28.10
C GLY A 87 41.12 -27.99 -27.25
N ARG A 88 39.92 -28.14 -26.70
CA ARG A 88 39.41 -27.18 -25.70
C ARG A 88 39.07 -27.86 -24.38
N ASN A 89 39.60 -27.30 -23.29
CA ASN A 89 39.48 -27.81 -21.92
C ASN A 89 37.98 -28.10 -21.59
N PRO A 90 37.60 -29.34 -21.24
CA PRO A 90 36.22 -29.69 -20.90
C PRO A 90 35.69 -28.93 -19.68
N PHE A 91 36.57 -28.42 -18.80
CA PHE A 91 36.23 -27.75 -17.54
C PHE A 91 36.43 -26.23 -17.55
N SER A 92 35.96 -25.51 -18.57
CA SER A 92 35.95 -24.05 -18.48
C SER A 92 34.97 -23.62 -17.39
N PRO A 93 35.38 -22.89 -16.32
CA PRO A 93 34.47 -22.51 -15.25
C PRO A 93 33.33 -21.59 -15.73
N ARG A 94 33.54 -20.86 -16.84
CA ARG A 94 32.46 -20.11 -17.52
C ARG A 94 31.35 -21.00 -18.09
N ARG A 95 31.61 -22.27 -18.44
CA ARG A 95 30.56 -23.20 -18.90
C ARG A 95 29.64 -23.64 -17.76
N ALA A 96 30.14 -23.65 -16.53
CA ALA A 96 29.36 -24.03 -15.36
C ALA A 96 28.51 -22.86 -14.81
N LEU A 97 28.83 -21.62 -15.19
CA LEU A 97 28.16 -20.41 -14.69
C LEU A 97 27.18 -19.86 -15.73
N ALA A 98 25.92 -19.72 -15.36
CA ALA A 98 24.93 -19.02 -16.17
C ALA A 98 25.36 -17.54 -16.37
N PRO A 99 25.13 -16.95 -17.56
CA PRO A 99 25.39 -15.53 -17.75
C PRO A 99 24.63 -14.69 -16.68
N PRO A 100 25.26 -13.65 -16.10
CA PRO A 100 24.71 -12.91 -14.95
C PRO A 100 23.28 -12.40 -15.12
N ILE A 101 22.87 -12.10 -16.36
CA ILE A 101 21.52 -11.66 -16.68
C ILE A 101 20.44 -12.70 -16.32
N PHE A 102 20.72 -14.00 -16.45
CA PHE A 102 19.76 -15.05 -16.08
C PHE A 102 19.58 -15.13 -14.56
N VAL A 103 20.67 -14.98 -13.81
CA VAL A 103 20.66 -14.95 -12.35
C VAL A 103 19.88 -13.72 -11.88
N LEU A 104 20.19 -12.56 -12.45
CA LEU A 104 19.51 -11.29 -12.15
C LEU A 104 17.98 -11.40 -12.32
N CYS A 105 17.50 -11.85 -13.48
CA CYS A 105 16.06 -11.84 -13.77
C CYS A 105 15.30 -12.87 -12.94
N ARG A 106 15.92 -14.02 -12.65
CA ARG A 106 15.36 -15.02 -11.74
C ARG A 106 15.24 -14.46 -10.33
N ASP A 107 16.34 -13.94 -9.79
CA ASP A 107 16.40 -13.48 -8.40
C ASP A 107 15.50 -12.27 -8.20
N TRP A 108 15.48 -11.33 -9.16
CA TRP A 108 14.55 -10.20 -9.13
C TRP A 108 13.09 -10.65 -9.22
N SER A 109 12.76 -11.62 -10.07
CA SER A 109 11.40 -12.16 -10.13
C SER A 109 10.95 -12.76 -8.81
N ALA A 110 11.82 -13.50 -8.13
CA ALA A 110 11.51 -14.11 -6.83
C ALA A 110 11.43 -13.06 -5.71
N ALA A 111 12.23 -12.00 -5.80
CA ALA A 111 12.29 -10.99 -4.76
C ALA A 111 10.98 -10.19 -4.63
N PHE A 112 10.21 -10.00 -5.71
CA PHE A 112 8.89 -9.35 -5.62
C PHE A 112 7.93 -10.06 -4.65
N ASP A 113 8.04 -11.38 -4.52
CA ASP A 113 7.19 -12.17 -3.62
C ASP A 113 7.56 -11.98 -2.14
N THR A 114 8.70 -11.34 -1.85
CA THR A 114 9.16 -11.04 -0.50
C THR A 114 8.70 -9.67 0.01
N LEU A 115 8.15 -8.82 -0.86
CA LEU A 115 7.74 -7.47 -0.48
C LEU A 115 6.45 -7.50 0.34
N PRO A 116 6.31 -6.63 1.37
CA PRO A 116 5.14 -6.60 2.25
C PRO A 116 3.94 -5.88 1.61
N ALA A 117 3.65 -6.12 0.33
CA ALA A 117 2.55 -5.47 -0.40
C ALA A 117 1.19 -5.71 0.27
N GLY A 118 0.97 -6.92 0.79
CA GLY A 118 -0.25 -7.27 1.50
C GLY A 118 -0.48 -6.44 2.76
N GLU A 119 0.58 -6.03 3.47
CA GLU A 119 0.44 -5.19 4.67
C GLU A 119 -0.05 -3.79 4.32
N VAL A 120 0.44 -3.22 3.21
CA VAL A 120 -0.04 -1.93 2.69
C VAL A 120 -1.52 -2.03 2.32
N LEU A 121 -1.89 -3.04 1.53
CA LEU A 121 -3.27 -3.24 1.09
C LEU A 121 -4.23 -3.44 2.27
N ASN A 122 -3.81 -4.19 3.30
CA ASN A 122 -4.62 -4.39 4.50
C ASN A 122 -4.79 -3.10 5.30
N ALA A 123 -3.76 -2.27 5.41
CA ALA A 123 -3.85 -0.98 6.09
C ALA A 123 -4.76 0.01 5.32
N VAL A 124 -4.68 0.04 3.99
CA VAL A 124 -5.57 0.84 3.14
C VAL A 124 -7.03 0.39 3.31
N LYS A 125 -7.28 -0.93 3.30
CA LYS A 125 -8.61 -1.50 3.54
C LYS A 125 -9.16 -1.14 4.93
N ALA A 126 -8.35 -1.28 5.98
CA ALA A 126 -8.75 -0.93 7.34
C ALA A 126 -9.16 0.54 7.45
N LEU A 127 -8.38 1.45 6.86
CA LEU A 127 -8.76 2.86 6.80
C LEU A 127 -10.05 3.09 6.02
N THR A 128 -10.22 2.41 4.88
CA THR A 128 -11.43 2.54 4.04
C THR A 128 -12.70 2.16 4.82
N VAL A 129 -12.65 1.09 5.62
CA VAL A 129 -13.77 0.67 6.48
C VAL A 129 -14.12 1.73 7.52
N ASP A 130 -13.11 2.32 8.17
CA ASP A 130 -13.32 3.36 9.16
C ASP A 130 -13.90 4.65 8.56
N VAL A 131 -13.41 5.04 7.38
CA VAL A 131 -13.93 6.21 6.64
C VAL A 131 -15.38 5.97 6.21
N HIS A 132 -15.71 4.76 5.77
CA HIS A 132 -17.07 4.40 5.42
C HIS A 132 -18.02 4.49 6.64
N GLY A 133 -17.56 4.06 7.82
CA GLY A 133 -18.31 4.17 9.08
C GLY A 133 -18.55 5.59 9.58
N MET A 134 -17.80 6.59 9.10
CA MET A 134 -18.09 8.01 9.36
C MET A 134 -19.21 8.58 8.51
N SER A 135 -19.52 7.96 7.36
CA SER A 135 -20.57 8.44 6.48
C SER A 135 -21.92 8.10 7.11
N PRO A 136 -22.81 9.08 7.38
CA PRO A 136 -24.15 8.77 7.84
C PRO A 136 -24.85 7.92 6.77
N GLN A 137 -25.19 6.68 7.13
CA GLN A 137 -26.19 5.91 6.41
C GLN A 137 -27.45 6.79 6.31
N PRO A 138 -28.05 6.94 5.12
CA PRO A 138 -29.35 7.58 5.05
C PRO A 138 -30.30 6.71 5.87
N ASP A 139 -30.73 7.21 7.03
CA ASP A 139 -31.70 6.53 7.88
C ASP A 139 -32.95 6.19 7.04
N GLU A 140 -33.11 4.92 6.67
CA GLU A 140 -34.35 4.38 6.11
C GLU A 140 -35.47 4.23 7.18
N ASP A 141 -35.32 4.89 8.34
CA ASP A 141 -36.22 4.73 9.50
C ASP A 141 -37.09 5.96 9.81
N GLN A 142 -37.44 6.77 8.80
CA GLN A 142 -38.59 7.67 8.89
C GLN A 142 -39.79 7.13 8.11
N LYS A 143 -40.34 6.02 8.62
CA LYS A 143 -41.69 5.59 8.27
C LYS A 143 -42.68 6.60 8.90
N PRO A 144 -43.45 7.38 8.13
CA PRO A 144 -44.36 8.35 8.72
C PRO A 144 -45.47 7.60 9.47
N ARG A 145 -45.48 7.74 10.80
CA ARG A 145 -46.60 7.27 11.65
C ARG A 145 -47.88 7.95 11.16
N LYS A 146 -48.83 7.12 10.71
CA LYS A 146 -50.20 7.54 10.37
C LYS A 146 -50.81 8.32 11.53
N LYS A 147 -51.23 9.55 11.26
CA LYS A 147 -52.05 10.39 12.15
C LYS A 147 -53.35 9.65 12.48
N GLY A 148 -53.50 9.23 13.74
CA GLY A 148 -54.77 8.85 14.34
C GLY A 148 -55.25 9.99 15.24
N SER A 149 -56.29 10.68 14.81
CA SER A 149 -56.96 11.75 15.57
C SER A 149 -57.76 11.19 16.75
N LYS A 150 -57.68 11.82 17.93
CA LYS A 150 -58.77 12.04 18.91
C LYS A 150 -58.31 12.82 20.17
N ASN A 151 -58.68 14.11 20.19
CA ASN A 151 -59.23 14.97 21.26
C ASN A 151 -58.85 14.89 22.77
N LEU A 152 -58.53 16.09 23.28
CA LEU A 152 -58.90 16.81 24.54
C LEU A 152 -58.48 16.30 25.95
N ASP A 153 -57.58 17.06 26.60
CA ASP A 153 -57.82 17.98 27.74
C ASP A 153 -56.82 17.90 28.92
N SER A 154 -56.49 19.09 29.45
CA SER A 154 -55.99 19.44 30.80
C SER A 154 -54.50 19.29 31.17
N GLY A 155 -53.77 20.42 31.11
CA GLY A 155 -53.12 21.09 32.26
C GLY A 155 -51.91 20.49 33.02
N VAL A 156 -50.91 21.37 33.21
CA VAL A 156 -49.87 21.45 34.28
C VAL A 156 -48.42 21.00 33.92
N GLU A 157 -47.48 21.74 34.52
CA GLU A 157 -46.09 22.09 34.18
C GLU A 157 -44.98 21.07 34.48
N GLN A 158 -43.76 21.42 34.00
CA GLN A 158 -42.40 20.88 34.29
C GLN A 158 -42.12 19.46 33.76
N ASP A 159 -41.00 19.17 33.09
CA ASP A 159 -39.61 19.41 33.50
C ASP A 159 -38.65 19.31 32.29
N GLY A 160 -37.51 20.00 32.36
CA GLY A 160 -36.52 20.08 31.30
C GLY A 160 -35.79 18.76 31.06
N GLN A 161 -35.83 18.26 29.82
CA GLN A 161 -34.99 17.13 29.42
C GLN A 161 -34.51 17.25 27.97
N GLU A 162 -33.71 18.30 27.72
CA GLU A 162 -32.86 18.40 26.54
C GLU A 162 -31.41 18.47 27.01
N ASP A 163 -30.67 17.35 27.04
CA ASP A 163 -29.18 17.40 27.05
C ASP A 163 -28.45 16.03 26.95
N LYS A 164 -29.14 14.91 26.68
CA LYS A 164 -28.47 13.61 26.51
C LYS A 164 -28.14 13.22 25.07
N SER A 165 -28.82 13.78 24.07
CA SER A 165 -28.65 13.36 22.65
C SER A 165 -27.41 13.98 21.97
N SER A 166 -27.05 15.22 22.32
CA SER A 166 -25.91 15.95 21.75
C SER A 166 -24.57 15.33 22.17
N LYS A 167 -24.46 15.00 23.47
CA LYS A 167 -23.24 14.43 24.07
C LYS A 167 -22.87 13.03 23.54
N THR A 168 -23.86 12.19 23.21
CA THR A 168 -23.60 10.84 22.66
C THR A 168 -23.11 10.90 21.22
N SER A 169 -23.62 11.86 20.44
CA SER A 169 -23.22 12.09 19.04
C SER A 169 -21.79 12.65 18.94
N GLU A 170 -21.41 13.59 19.81
CA GLU A 170 -20.04 14.12 19.85
C GLU A 170 -19.00 13.07 20.26
N VAL A 171 -19.27 12.28 21.31
CA VAL A 171 -18.35 11.22 21.77
C VAL A 171 -18.15 10.15 20.69
N GLY A 172 -19.23 9.74 20.01
CA GLY A 172 -19.15 8.82 18.86
C GLY A 172 -18.33 9.40 17.71
N MET A 173 -18.54 10.68 17.37
CA MET A 173 -17.79 11.36 16.30
C MET A 173 -16.29 11.50 16.61
N GLN A 174 -15.94 11.78 17.86
CA GLN A 174 -14.56 11.91 18.31
C GLN A 174 -13.82 10.56 18.22
N SER A 175 -14.51 9.46 18.55
CA SER A 175 -13.96 8.11 18.48
C SER A 175 -13.67 7.68 17.03
N ASN A 176 -14.57 7.97 16.09
CA ASN A 176 -14.38 7.69 14.67
C ASN A 176 -13.19 8.47 14.08
N LEU A 177 -13.04 9.75 14.46
CA LEU A 177 -11.91 10.57 14.03
C LEU A 177 -10.59 10.01 14.55
N SER A 178 -10.54 9.57 15.82
CA SER A 178 -9.34 8.97 16.40
C SER A 178 -8.96 7.65 15.72
N SER A 179 -9.95 6.81 15.36
CA SER A 179 -9.72 5.54 14.66
C SER A 179 -9.12 5.75 13.27
N ILE A 180 -9.69 6.69 12.51
CA ILE A 180 -9.17 7.08 11.18
C ILE A 180 -7.76 7.59 11.27
N GLN A 181 -7.46 8.43 12.27
CA GLN A 181 -6.12 8.93 12.44
C GLN A 181 -5.13 7.79 12.73
N SER A 182 -5.47 6.89 13.65
CA SER A 182 -4.65 5.71 13.95
C SER A 182 -4.40 4.86 12.70
N ASN A 183 -5.43 4.63 11.89
CA ASN A 183 -5.32 3.86 10.66
C ASN A 183 -4.57 4.59 9.54
N LEU A 184 -4.64 5.93 9.50
CA LEU A 184 -3.86 6.75 8.58
C LEU A 184 -2.36 6.66 8.93
N ILE A 185 -2.01 6.81 10.20
CA ILE A 185 -0.63 6.64 10.70
C ILE A 185 -0.13 5.22 10.37
N LEU A 186 -0.96 4.21 10.62
CA LEU A 186 -0.63 2.81 10.30
C LEU A 186 -0.37 2.63 8.81
N MET A 187 -1.22 3.16 7.93
CA MET A 187 -1.03 3.06 6.48
C MET A 187 0.29 3.68 6.03
N PHE A 188 0.61 4.90 6.49
CA PHE A 188 1.87 5.56 6.11
C PHE A 188 3.09 4.82 6.67
N ASP A 189 2.99 4.22 7.86
CA ASP A 189 4.03 3.32 8.37
C ASP A 189 4.21 2.10 7.45
N LYS A 190 3.12 1.48 6.98
CA LYS A 190 3.20 0.35 6.05
C LYS A 190 3.79 0.74 4.70
N LEU A 191 3.38 1.88 4.13
CA LEU A 191 3.95 2.42 2.89
C LEU A 191 5.45 2.72 3.04
N LYS A 192 5.86 3.29 4.17
CA LYS A 192 7.27 3.53 4.51
C LYS A 192 8.05 2.21 4.57
N LYS A 193 7.57 1.23 5.33
CA LYS A 193 8.21 -0.10 5.44
C LYS A 193 8.29 -0.82 4.10
N PHE A 194 7.26 -0.69 3.28
CA PHE A 194 7.26 -1.21 1.91
C PHE A 194 8.34 -0.56 1.05
N ALA A 195 8.50 0.76 1.14
CA ALA A 195 9.56 1.48 0.43
C ALA A 195 10.97 1.09 0.93
N GLU A 196 11.16 0.91 2.24
CA GLU A 196 12.41 0.40 2.84
C GLU A 196 12.75 -1.00 2.32
N ALA A 197 11.78 -1.92 2.36
CA ALA A 197 11.94 -3.29 1.86
C ALA A 197 12.24 -3.30 0.35
N SER A 198 11.56 -2.46 -0.42
CA SER A 198 11.81 -2.31 -1.86
C SER A 198 13.21 -1.78 -2.13
N LEU A 199 13.66 -0.74 -1.43
CA LEU A 199 15.01 -0.19 -1.59
C LEU A 199 16.07 -1.27 -1.31
N LYS A 200 15.94 -1.96 -0.18
CA LYS A 200 16.84 -3.06 0.20
C LYS A 200 16.86 -4.15 -0.87
N MET A 201 15.69 -4.60 -1.32
CA MET A 201 15.55 -5.60 -2.38
C MET A 201 16.33 -5.20 -3.64
N TYR A 202 16.18 -3.95 -4.12
CA TYR A 202 16.90 -3.49 -5.31
C TYR A 202 18.41 -3.36 -5.10
N GLU A 203 18.87 -3.04 -3.89
CA GLU A 203 20.29 -3.01 -3.54
C GLU A 203 20.89 -4.41 -3.50
N ASP A 204 20.20 -5.37 -2.87
CA ASP A 204 20.61 -6.78 -2.80
C ASP A 204 20.72 -7.38 -4.21
N ILE A 205 19.73 -7.11 -5.07
CA ILE A 205 19.74 -7.52 -6.48
C ILE A 205 20.94 -6.93 -7.23
N ARG A 206 21.23 -5.64 -7.03
CA ARG A 206 22.38 -4.97 -7.67
C ARG A 206 23.70 -5.60 -7.23
N GLN A 207 23.88 -5.83 -5.93
CA GLN A 207 25.09 -6.45 -5.39
C GLN A 207 25.26 -7.89 -5.90
N GLY A 208 24.17 -8.67 -5.91
CA GLY A 208 24.18 -10.03 -6.46
C GLY A 208 24.56 -10.08 -7.94
N MET A 209 24.08 -9.12 -8.74
CA MET A 209 24.47 -8.97 -10.14
C MET A 209 25.95 -8.62 -10.31
N GLU A 210 26.48 -7.69 -9.51
CA GLU A 210 27.89 -7.34 -9.53
C GLU A 210 28.77 -8.55 -9.19
N ALA A 211 28.42 -9.30 -8.15
CA ALA A 211 29.11 -10.54 -7.77
C ALA A 211 29.06 -11.59 -8.89
N ALA A 212 27.89 -11.79 -9.52
CA ALA A 212 27.74 -12.70 -10.64
C ALA A 212 28.58 -12.26 -11.85
N CYS A 213 28.65 -10.96 -12.16
CA CYS A 213 29.50 -10.41 -13.21
C CYS A 213 30.99 -10.64 -12.92
N ILE A 214 31.45 -10.41 -11.70
CA ILE A 214 32.83 -10.65 -11.29
C ILE A 214 33.18 -12.14 -11.43
N ALA A 215 32.33 -13.04 -10.94
CA ALA A 215 32.54 -14.49 -11.05
C ALA A 215 32.55 -14.95 -12.52
N TYR A 216 31.62 -14.46 -13.32
CA TYR A 216 31.52 -14.77 -14.75
C TYR A 216 32.73 -14.24 -15.55
N ASN A 217 33.30 -13.09 -15.18
CA ASN A 217 34.45 -12.50 -15.86
C ASN A 217 35.81 -12.99 -15.33
N GLY A 218 35.90 -13.39 -14.06
CA GLY A 218 37.09 -13.95 -13.44
C GLY A 218 37.36 -15.41 -13.84
N SER A 219 36.33 -16.14 -14.26
CA SER A 219 36.40 -17.57 -14.66
C SER A 219 37.07 -17.85 -16.01
N GLY A 220 37.57 -16.82 -16.72
CA GLY A 220 38.32 -16.99 -17.98
C GLY A 220 39.78 -16.53 -17.94
N LYS A 221 40.35 -16.25 -16.76
CA LYS A 221 41.74 -15.78 -16.60
C LYS A 221 42.66 -16.78 -15.87
N ARG A 222 42.32 -18.07 -15.85
CA ARG A 222 43.19 -19.12 -15.29
C ARG A 222 43.51 -20.16 -16.33
#